data_AF-A0A366HEW8-F1
#
_entry.id   AF-A0A366HEW8-F1
#
_cell.length_a   1.000
_cell.length_b   1.000
_cell.length_c   1.000
_cell.angle_alpha   90.00
_cell.angle_beta   90.00
_cell.angle_gamma   90.00
#
_symmetry.space_group_name_H-M   'P 1'
#
loop_
_entity.id
_entity.type
_entity.pdbx_description
1 polymer ?
#
loop_
_entity_poly.entity_id
_entity_poly.type
_entity_poly.pdbx_seq_one_letter_code
_entity_poly.pdbx_strand_id
1 'polypeptide(L)'
;MITTYTDHDKRLHVVFDDERTAPVENYTICLVGMNRAIAAQPWESAGATWQRVLDTVAGMRMTLPLSGPQFYFATVFADVQPNEQRMQAVTKDRISSRLYELADPKRNKNADARVKALAALAELYDLHPPLSFTLPTLEQIEAEIARRQVQ
;
A
#
# COMPACT_ATOMS: atom_id res chain seq x y z
N MET A 1 -12.68 -18.50 8.50
CA MET A 1 -12.63 -17.12 9.00
C MET A 1 -12.01 -16.22 7.93
N ILE A 2 -12.51 -14.99 7.74
CA ILE A 2 -11.91 -14.11 6.74
C ILE A 2 -10.63 -13.48 7.29
N THR A 3 -9.50 -13.81 6.66
CA THR A 3 -8.16 -13.39 7.04
C THR A 3 -7.51 -12.57 5.91
N THR A 4 -6.59 -11.67 6.28
CA THR A 4 -5.77 -10.91 5.32
C THR A 4 -4.29 -11.30 5.48
N TYR A 5 -3.68 -11.81 4.42
CA TYR A 5 -2.24 -12.04 4.33
C TYR A 5 -1.58 -10.89 3.55
N THR A 6 -0.45 -10.39 4.03
CA THR A 6 0.32 -9.35 3.34
C THR A 6 1.60 -9.94 2.78
N ASP A 7 1.71 -9.97 1.46
CA ASP A 7 2.94 -10.28 0.76
C ASP A 7 3.69 -8.98 0.48
N HIS A 8 4.76 -8.72 1.22
CA HIS A 8 5.57 -7.52 1.05
C HIS A 8 6.45 -7.56 -0.21
N ASP A 9 6.83 -8.74 -0.70
CA ASP A 9 7.64 -8.89 -1.92
C ASP A 9 6.80 -8.56 -3.16
N LYS A 10 5.61 -9.17 -3.24
CA LYS A 10 4.66 -8.92 -4.33
C LYS A 10 3.83 -7.65 -4.13
N ARG A 11 3.90 -7.06 -2.94
CA ARG A 11 3.11 -5.91 -2.49
C ARG A 11 1.62 -6.16 -2.69
N LEU A 12 1.15 -7.26 -2.12
CA LEU A 12 -0.24 -7.70 -2.17
C LEU A 12 -0.83 -7.81 -0.77
N HIS A 13 -2.08 -7.39 -0.61
CA HIS A 13 -2.95 -7.88 0.44
C HIS A 13 -3.86 -8.94 -0.16
N VAL A 14 -3.85 -10.15 0.38
CA VAL A 14 -4.72 -11.24 -0.06
C VAL A 14 -5.76 -11.46 1.03
N VAL A 15 -7.02 -11.21 0.71
CA VAL A 15 -8.16 -11.41 1.59
C VAL A 15 -8.86 -12.70 1.18
N PHE A 16 -8.89 -13.68 2.07
CA PHE A 16 -9.41 -15.02 1.79
C PHE A 16 -10.10 -15.61 3.03
N ASP A 17 -10.89 -16.66 2.82
CA ASP A 17 -11.45 -17.47 3.90
C ASP A 17 -10.49 -18.62 4.22
N ASP A 18 -9.91 -18.61 5.42
CA ASP A 18 -8.92 -19.60 5.87
C ASP A 18 -9.52 -20.95 6.32
N GLU A 19 -10.85 -21.00 6.50
CA GLU A 19 -11.58 -22.24 6.81
C GLU A 19 -12.06 -22.96 5.55
N ARG A 20 -11.76 -22.40 4.37
CA ARG A 20 -12.19 -22.96 3.10
C ARG A 20 -11.47 -24.29 2.82
N THR A 21 -12.24 -25.28 2.38
CA THR A 21 -11.75 -26.62 2.01
C THR A 21 -11.66 -26.85 0.50
N ALA A 22 -12.28 -25.98 -0.30
CA ALA A 22 -12.23 -26.01 -1.77
C ALA A 22 -11.19 -25.00 -2.31
N PRO A 23 -10.63 -25.21 -3.52
CA PRO A 23 -9.79 -24.21 -4.19
C PRO A 23 -10.57 -22.93 -4.48
N VAL A 24 -9.90 -21.78 -4.49
CA VAL A 24 -10.52 -20.48 -4.85
C VAL A 24 -10.85 -20.45 -6.34
N GLU A 25 -12.05 -19.97 -6.66
CA GLU A 25 -12.57 -19.92 -8.02
C GLU A 25 -12.58 -18.50 -8.59
N ASN A 26 -12.73 -17.47 -7.76
CA ASN A 26 -12.81 -16.07 -8.21
C ASN A 26 -11.88 -15.17 -7.43
N TYR A 27 -11.25 -14.25 -8.14
CA TYR A 27 -10.36 -13.24 -7.58
C TYR A 27 -10.81 -11.87 -8.05
N THR A 28 -11.01 -10.94 -7.11
CA THR A 28 -11.19 -9.52 -7.42
C THR A 28 -9.93 -8.75 -7.01
N ILE A 29 -9.25 -8.16 -7.98
CA ILE A 29 -8.05 -7.36 -7.79
C ILE A 29 -8.46 -5.89 -7.76
N CYS A 30 -8.10 -5.18 -6.70
CA CYS A 30 -8.25 -3.75 -6.54
C CYS A 30 -6.87 -3.08 -6.49
N LEU A 31 -6.61 -2.15 -7.41
CA LEU A 31 -5.37 -1.36 -7.43
C LEU A 31 -5.66 0.06 -7.95
N VAL A 32 -5.45 1.07 -7.11
CA VAL A 32 -5.53 2.51 -7.45
C VAL A 32 -6.75 2.87 -8.31
N GLY A 33 -7.96 2.52 -7.86
CA GLY A 33 -9.21 2.83 -8.56
C GLY A 33 -9.50 1.97 -9.80
N MET A 34 -8.64 1.00 -10.10
CA MET A 34 -8.88 -0.03 -11.11
C MET A 34 -9.27 -1.34 -10.42
N ASN A 35 -10.31 -1.98 -10.95
CA ASN A 35 -10.74 -3.30 -10.49
C ASN A 35 -10.68 -4.29 -11.66
N ARG A 36 -10.17 -5.51 -11.40
CA ARG A 36 -10.17 -6.61 -12.36
C ARG A 36 -10.64 -7.88 -11.68
N ALA A 37 -11.51 -8.63 -12.35
CA ALA A 37 -11.93 -9.95 -11.90
C ALA A 37 -11.21 -11.04 -12.70
N ILE A 38 -10.82 -12.13 -12.03
CA ILE A 38 -10.24 -13.32 -12.63
C ILE A 38 -11.00 -14.53 -12.07
N ALA A 39 -11.54 -15.34 -12.96
CA ALA A 39 -12.12 -16.63 -12.61
C ALA A 39 -11.19 -17.77 -13.02
N ALA A 40 -10.99 -18.74 -12.12
CA ALA A 40 -10.32 -19.99 -12.37
C ALA A 40 -11.07 -20.76 -13.48
N GLN A 41 -10.33 -21.39 -14.39
CA GLN A 41 -10.95 -22.30 -15.35
C GLN A 41 -11.06 -23.72 -14.77
N PRO A 42 -12.05 -24.54 -15.18
CA PRO A 42 -12.25 -25.89 -14.62
C PRO A 42 -11.05 -26.83 -14.75
N TRP A 43 -10.19 -26.60 -15.74
CA TRP A 43 -8.98 -27.39 -16.01
C TRP A 43 -7.69 -26.70 -15.53
N GLU A 44 -7.80 -25.52 -14.94
CA GLU A 44 -6.66 -24.73 -14.48
C GLU A 44 -6.26 -25.14 -13.06
N SER A 45 -4.96 -25.37 -12.83
CA SER A 45 -4.47 -25.59 -11.48
C SER A 45 -4.54 -24.29 -10.66
N ALA A 46 -4.69 -24.40 -9.33
CA ALA A 46 -4.70 -23.23 -8.44
C ALA A 46 -3.45 -22.35 -8.61
N GLY A 47 -2.27 -22.97 -8.83
CA GLY A 47 -1.03 -22.24 -9.08
C GLY A 47 -1.04 -21.46 -10.40
N ALA A 48 -1.65 -22.01 -11.45
CA ALA A 48 -1.79 -21.31 -12.73
C ALA A 48 -2.76 -20.12 -12.63
N THR A 49 -3.91 -20.30 -11.95
CA THR A 49 -4.83 -19.18 -11.69
C THR A 49 -4.16 -18.08 -10.89
N TRP A 50 -3.40 -18.44 -9.85
CA TRP A 50 -2.64 -17.49 -9.05
C TRP A 50 -1.58 -16.75 -9.88
N GLN A 51 -0.87 -17.44 -10.78
CA GLN A 51 0.07 -16.78 -11.68
C GLN A 51 -0.63 -15.73 -12.56
N ARG A 52 -1.82 -16.02 -13.08
CA ARG A 52 -2.60 -15.02 -13.84
C ARG A 52 -3.03 -13.82 -13.00
N VAL A 53 -3.34 -14.04 -11.71
CA VAL A 53 -3.58 -12.94 -10.75
C VAL A 53 -2.35 -12.05 -10.65
N LEU A 54 -1.16 -12.63 -10.44
CA LEU A 54 0.09 -11.89 -10.34
C LEU A 54 0.41 -11.13 -11.64
N ASP A 55 0.26 -11.78 -12.79
CA ASP A 55 0.51 -11.18 -14.11
C ASP A 55 -0.45 -10.02 -14.38
N THR A 56 -1.72 -10.15 -13.96
CA THR A 56 -2.71 -9.09 -14.07
C THR A 56 -2.37 -7.91 -13.16
N VAL A 57 -1.95 -8.16 -11.91
CA VAL A 57 -1.47 -7.09 -11.02
C VAL A 57 -0.28 -6.38 -11.63
N ALA A 58 0.70 -7.12 -12.16
CA ALA A 58 1.88 -6.54 -12.80
C ALA A 58 1.47 -5.67 -14.01
N GLY A 59 0.57 -6.17 -14.86
CA GLY A 59 0.01 -5.41 -15.98
C GLY A 59 -0.71 -4.13 -15.54
N MET A 60 -1.54 -4.20 -14.50
CA MET A 60 -2.22 -3.02 -13.95
C MET A 60 -1.21 -1.98 -13.42
N ARG A 61 -0.15 -2.41 -12.72
CA ARG A 61 0.90 -1.50 -12.23
C ARG A 61 1.58 -0.74 -13.37
N MET A 62 1.84 -1.40 -14.50
CA MET A 62 2.45 -0.77 -15.69
C MET A 62 1.56 0.32 -16.32
N THR A 63 0.25 0.26 -16.10
CA THR A 63 -0.70 1.28 -16.61
C THR A 63 -0.90 2.46 -15.67
N LEU A 64 -0.35 2.42 -14.45
CA LEU A 64 -0.50 3.53 -13.52
C LEU A 64 0.32 4.73 -14.00
N PRO A 65 -0.26 5.94 -14.07
CA PRO A 65 0.44 7.17 -14.48
C PRO A 65 1.42 7.69 -13.40
N LEU A 66 1.82 6.85 -12.45
CA LEU A 66 2.47 7.23 -11.22
C LEU A 66 3.94 6.83 -11.26
N SER A 67 4.80 7.75 -10.83
CA SER A 67 6.25 7.55 -10.82
C SER A 67 6.73 6.56 -9.76
N GLY A 68 5.83 5.93 -9.00
CA GLY A 68 6.14 5.07 -7.86
C GLY A 68 5.26 3.81 -7.75
N PRO A 69 5.26 2.90 -8.73
CA PRO A 69 4.49 1.65 -8.67
C PRO A 69 4.86 0.81 -7.46
N GLN A 70 6.04 1.03 -6.86
CA GLN A 70 6.36 0.45 -5.58
C GLN A 70 5.32 0.86 -4.54
N PHE A 71 4.95 2.12 -4.31
CA PHE A 71 4.23 2.50 -3.08
C PHE A 71 2.88 1.82 -2.83
N TYR A 72 2.23 1.28 -3.84
CA TYR A 72 0.88 0.74 -3.75
C TYR A 72 0.87 -0.76 -3.47
N PHE A 73 0.08 -1.18 -2.47
CA PHE A 73 -0.37 -2.56 -2.40
C PHE A 73 -1.58 -2.74 -3.34
N ALA A 74 -1.63 -3.88 -4.03
CA ALA A 74 -2.89 -4.33 -4.62
C ALA A 74 -3.62 -5.19 -3.60
N THR A 75 -4.93 -5.06 -3.51
CA THR A 75 -5.75 -5.94 -2.66
C THR A 75 -6.46 -6.96 -3.55
N VAL A 76 -6.25 -8.24 -3.27
CA VAL A 76 -6.85 -9.37 -3.96
C VAL A 76 -7.85 -10.03 -3.03
N PHE A 77 -9.12 -9.99 -3.39
CA PHE A 77 -10.17 -10.73 -2.70
C PHE A 77 -10.38 -12.08 -3.38
N ALA A 78 -10.08 -13.17 -2.66
CA ALA A 78 -10.14 -14.54 -3.14
C ALA A 78 -11.43 -15.21 -2.66
N ASP A 79 -12.46 -15.27 -3.53
CA ASP A 79 -13.84 -15.69 -3.26
C ASP A 79 -14.53 -14.96 -2.10
N VAL A 80 -13.93 -13.88 -1.63
CA VAL A 80 -14.51 -12.98 -0.64
C VAL A 80 -15.11 -11.81 -1.38
N GLN A 81 -16.38 -11.49 -1.12
CA GLN A 81 -16.94 -10.25 -1.64
C GLN A 81 -16.34 -9.04 -0.91
N PRO A 82 -15.86 -8.02 -1.65
CA PRO A 82 -15.50 -6.75 -1.04
C PRO A 82 -16.73 -6.14 -0.38
N ASN A 83 -16.61 -5.76 0.88
CA ASN A 83 -17.62 -4.98 1.58
C ASN A 83 -17.11 -3.56 1.82
N GLU A 84 -17.99 -2.69 2.31
CA GLU A 84 -17.66 -1.27 2.50
C GLU A 84 -16.43 -1.08 3.40
N GLN A 85 -16.35 -1.76 4.54
CA GLN A 85 -15.21 -1.66 5.47
C GLN A 85 -13.88 -2.07 4.80
N ARG A 86 -13.87 -3.14 4.02
CA ARG A 86 -12.68 -3.59 3.29
C ARG A 86 -12.31 -2.61 2.17
N MET A 87 -13.29 -2.04 1.49
CA MET A 87 -13.04 -1.01 0.48
C MET A 87 -12.55 0.31 1.08
N GLN A 88 -12.98 0.64 2.30
CA GLN A 88 -12.42 1.75 3.07
C GLN A 88 -10.95 1.49 3.42
N ALA A 89 -10.59 0.26 3.82
CA ALA A 89 -9.19 -0.11 4.07
C ALA A 89 -8.32 -0.01 2.80
N VAL A 90 -8.82 -0.50 1.66
CA VAL A 90 -8.16 -0.33 0.34
C VAL A 90 -7.98 1.15 0.00
N THR A 91 -8.98 1.97 0.28
CA THR A 91 -8.93 3.42 0.05
C THR A 91 -7.91 4.09 0.98
N LYS A 92 -7.87 3.71 2.25
CA LYS A 92 -6.90 4.20 3.24
C LYS A 92 -5.48 3.90 2.77
N ASP A 93 -5.16 2.67 2.38
CA ASP A 93 -3.83 2.29 1.89
C ASP A 93 -3.40 3.09 0.64
N ARG A 94 -4.35 3.32 -0.28
CA ARG A 94 -4.13 4.16 -1.45
C ARG A 94 -3.79 5.60 -1.07
N ILE A 95 -4.53 6.19 -0.13
CA ILE A 95 -4.28 7.56 0.35
C ILE A 95 -2.90 7.61 1.01
N SER A 96 -2.59 6.67 1.90
CA SER A 96 -1.28 6.56 2.53
C SER A 96 -0.14 6.52 1.51
N SER A 97 -0.26 5.63 0.51
CA SER A 97 0.74 5.48 -0.55
C SER A 97 0.97 6.79 -1.32
N ARG A 98 -0.09 7.53 -1.64
CA ARG A 98 0.00 8.82 -2.34
C ARG A 98 0.62 9.90 -1.47
N LEU A 99 0.29 9.94 -0.18
CA LEU A 99 0.90 10.88 0.74
C LEU A 99 2.40 10.57 0.95
N TYR A 100 2.80 9.30 0.98
CA TYR A 100 4.23 8.92 1.00
C TYR A 100 4.98 9.42 -0.23
N GLU A 101 4.40 9.29 -1.43
CA GLU A 101 4.98 9.88 -2.64
C GLU A 101 5.15 11.40 -2.54
N LEU A 102 4.13 12.08 -2.02
CA LEU A 102 4.15 13.53 -1.85
C LEU A 102 5.12 13.99 -0.75
N ALA A 103 5.36 13.16 0.26
CA ALA A 103 6.30 13.44 1.35
C ALA A 103 7.77 13.18 0.96
N ASP A 104 8.04 12.39 -0.09
CA ASP A 104 9.40 12.03 -0.48
C ASP A 104 10.17 13.21 -1.13
N PRO A 105 11.27 13.71 -0.53
CA PRO A 105 12.08 14.80 -1.08
C PRO A 105 12.77 14.49 -2.41
N LYS A 106 12.90 13.21 -2.77
CA LYS A 106 13.40 12.80 -4.09
C LYS A 106 12.35 13.06 -5.17
N ARG A 107 11.06 13.01 -4.83
CA ARG A 107 9.92 13.04 -5.77
C ARG A 107 9.15 14.35 -5.75
N ASN A 108 9.10 15.03 -4.62
CA ASN A 108 8.45 16.32 -4.45
C ASN A 108 9.46 17.36 -3.95
N LYS A 109 9.76 18.36 -4.78
CA LYS A 109 10.70 19.44 -4.40
C LYS A 109 10.04 20.54 -3.56
N ASN A 110 8.72 20.63 -3.53
CA ASN A 110 7.99 21.62 -2.71
C ASN A 110 7.99 21.20 -1.23
N ALA A 111 8.69 21.96 -0.39
CA ALA A 111 8.84 21.67 1.03
C ALA A 111 7.53 21.76 1.82
N ASP A 112 6.70 22.77 1.57
CA ASP A 112 5.40 22.95 2.22
C ASP A 112 4.45 21.79 1.90
N ALA A 113 4.41 21.37 0.63
CA ALA A 113 3.61 20.22 0.21
C ALA A 113 4.06 18.90 0.88
N ARG A 114 5.37 18.71 1.10
CA ARG A 114 5.90 17.55 1.83
C ARG A 114 5.45 17.56 3.29
N VAL A 115 5.55 18.69 3.97
CA VAL A 115 5.14 18.84 5.38
C VAL A 115 3.64 18.57 5.52
N LYS A 116 2.81 19.11 4.62
CA LYS A 116 1.37 18.82 4.58
C LYS A 116 1.06 17.34 4.36
N ALA A 117 1.81 16.68 3.48
CA ALA A 117 1.64 15.24 3.23
C ALA A 117 2.00 14.40 4.45
N LEU A 118 3.06 14.76 5.18
CA LEU A 118 3.44 14.11 6.44
C LEU A 118 2.42 14.33 7.55
N ALA A 119 1.86 15.55 7.67
CA ALA A 119 0.80 15.84 8.63
C ALA A 119 -0.47 15.02 8.33
N ALA A 120 -0.89 14.96 7.07
CA ALA A 120 -2.02 14.13 6.66
C ALA A 120 -1.78 12.63 6.88
N LEU A 121 -0.54 12.14 6.70
CA LEU A 121 -0.18 10.76 7.05
C LEU A 121 -0.34 10.51 8.55
N ALA A 122 0.11 11.45 9.38
CA ALA A 122 -0.01 11.35 10.81
C ALA A 122 -1.49 11.26 11.24
N GLU A 123 -2.34 12.14 10.72
CA GLU A 123 -3.79 12.10 10.94
C GLU A 123 -4.42 10.78 10.46
N LEU A 124 -4.06 10.30 9.27
CA LEU A 124 -4.62 9.08 8.70
C LEU A 124 -4.36 7.83 9.54
N TYR A 125 -3.23 7.80 10.26
CA TYR A 125 -2.86 6.70 11.15
C TYR A 125 -3.15 6.99 12.63
N ASP A 126 -3.91 8.04 12.93
CA ASP A 126 -4.21 8.50 14.28
C ASP A 126 -2.92 8.71 15.11
N LEU A 127 -1.82 9.03 14.42
CA LEU A 127 -0.55 9.40 15.03
C LEU A 127 -0.67 10.87 15.41
N HIS A 128 -1.06 11.12 16.66
CA HIS A 128 -0.99 12.49 17.17
C HIS A 128 0.47 12.97 17.12
N PRO A 129 0.75 14.16 16.57
CA PRO A 129 2.04 14.78 16.83
C PRO A 129 2.19 14.87 18.36
N PRO A 130 3.39 14.66 18.92
CA PRO A 130 3.59 14.97 20.33
C PRO A 130 3.12 16.41 20.54
N LEU A 131 2.23 16.61 21.52
CA LEU A 131 1.59 17.90 21.87
C LEU A 131 2.58 19.07 22.03
N SER A 132 3.87 18.76 22.13
CA SER A 132 4.99 19.66 21.93
C SER A 132 6.05 19.00 21.06
N PHE A 133 6.29 19.55 19.87
CA PHE A 133 7.54 19.34 19.14
C PHE A 133 8.33 20.64 19.27
N THR A 134 9.39 20.61 20.07
CA THR A 134 10.38 21.70 20.04
C THR A 134 11.26 21.44 18.83
N LEU A 135 11.19 22.32 17.83
CA LEU A 135 12.18 22.31 16.76
C LEU A 135 13.57 22.35 17.41
N PRO A 136 14.47 21.40 17.09
CA PRO A 136 15.81 21.45 17.63
C PRO A 136 16.46 22.77 17.21
N THR A 137 17.18 23.40 18.12
CA THR A 137 17.89 24.64 17.83
C THR A 137 18.98 24.36 16.79
N LEU A 138 19.42 25.41 16.09
CA LEU A 138 20.51 25.31 15.11
C LEU A 138 21.74 24.62 15.72
N GLU A 139 22.08 24.95 16.97
CA GLU A 139 23.17 24.31 17.73
C GLU A 139 22.97 22.81 17.94
N GLN A 140 21.74 22.35 18.22
CA GLN A 140 21.43 20.93 18.36
C GLN A 140 21.54 20.18 17.04
N ILE A 141 21.17 20.83 15.94
CA ILE A 141 21.31 20.28 14.58
C ILE A 141 22.80 20.18 14.22
N GLU A 142 23.58 21.24 14.46
CA GLU A 142 25.01 21.29 14.19
C GLU A 142 25.80 20.28 15.03
N ALA A 143 25.45 20.11 16.31
CA ALA A 143 26.07 19.11 17.18
C ALA A 143 25.81 17.67 16.71
N GLU A 144 24.60 17.36 16.25
CA GLU A 144 24.26 16.03 15.71
C GLU A 144 24.93 15.77 14.35
N ILE A 145 25.05 16.80 13.49
CA ILE A 145 25.81 16.72 12.24
C ILE A 145 27.29 16.43 12.54
N ALA A 146 27.89 17.17 13.48
CA ALA A 146 29.28 16.97 13.89
C ALA A 146 29.50 15.57 14.49
N ARG A 147 28.57 15.10 15.34
CA ARG A 147 28.62 13.74 15.91
C ARG A 147 28.63 12.65 14.83
N ARG A 148 27.87 12.80 13.75
CA ARG A 148 27.76 11.82 12.66
C ARG A 148 28.88 11.87 11.63
N GLN A 149 29.65 12.96 11.59
CA GLN A 149 30.82 13.08 10.70
C GLN A 149 32.10 12.49 11.31
N VAL A 150 32.08 12.12 12.59
CA VAL A 150 33.22 11.54 13.32
C VAL A 150 33.12 10.01 13.43
N GLN A 151 32.02 9.39 12.98
CA GLN A 151 31.87 7.95 12.78
C GLN A 151 32.16 7.57 11.32
#